data_AF-A0A9P3EPL0-F1
#
_entry.id   AF-A0A9P3EPL0-F1
#
_cell.length_a   1.000
_cell.length_b   1.000
_cell.length_c   1.000
_cell.angle_alpha   90.00
_cell.angle_beta   90.00
_cell.angle_gamma   90.00
#
_symmetry.space_group_name_H-M   'P 1'
#
loop_
_entity.id
_entity.type
_entity.pdbx_description
1 polymer ?
#
loop_
_entity_poly.entity_id
_entity_poly.type
_entity_poly.pdbx_seq_one_letter_code
_entity_poly.pdbx_strand_id
1 'polypeptide(L)'
;MDESLLQRHRNGSLVGRLDPDEESFFALFESLSTVKSSPENQGSSSRDGGRENDTTSMSASKKAGKSLCQLPEKAKLRILEYIGLVRPCLIDITAEAHRVKQAADHTCDTRNLFHTRGNWATRAGRLCDHPRLPTEVLMVCREFREDLGALFWAHNRFSFVLTNLNDWDCFFTAIDWAAEDVGYLHIEMRTWDNRFIKPGGQRNLLRLWSRFCRYAAQQMVNLRYFSLKCRVKDMAVALKIMSAMDPFPALSQCAFHFSHTPEEDIRPVVKGNALRLTGNLGENRTFPYFDLPKEVQLIILEFLLVNQFDPYLPPGGRVSGIVSFLDRKSLRVNESHPLTCCGTCSPLQAACFCPARQTAYSTTCSCFSSPVRYFLVSRAFYEDARRIFFTMNRFAFVEEDPDLMMGFMNSIPTSSFMLIRHLVFKFPAMHRHPAKPSHKPHEDSAMVSWSVLRRFIREHFELSRLSLTIVDLGTRSSSWRNAAPHRNKYVRKLLEAFQDLRGLREFRVFLEDDQSYELTAERLVMGRAVARRPLDFKFPFVENGH
;
A
#
# COMPACT_ATOMS: atom_id res chain seq x y z
N MET A 1 -13.73 26.63 -63.31
CA MET A 1 -14.95 25.80 -63.45
C MET A 1 -14.67 24.52 -62.68
N ASP A 2 -15.21 24.29 -61.50
CA ASP A 2 -16.60 24.47 -61.10
C ASP A 2 -16.69 25.08 -59.68
N GLU A 3 -17.37 26.23 -59.59
CA GLU A 3 -17.50 27.13 -58.44
C GLU A 3 -18.69 26.75 -57.52
N SER A 4 -19.26 25.57 -57.68
CA SER A 4 -20.55 25.22 -57.05
C SER A 4 -20.46 24.58 -55.65
N LEU A 5 -19.27 24.32 -55.11
CA LEU A 5 -19.09 23.77 -53.75
C LEU A 5 -18.62 24.80 -52.71
N LEU A 6 -18.16 25.97 -53.12
CA LEU A 6 -17.73 27.07 -52.24
C LEU A 6 -18.87 28.02 -51.84
N GLN A 7 -20.04 27.92 -52.46
CA GLN A 7 -21.17 28.81 -52.19
C GLN A 7 -22.14 28.32 -51.10
N ARG A 8 -22.03 27.06 -50.62
CA ARG A 8 -22.97 26.50 -49.63
C ARG A 8 -22.57 26.71 -48.15
N HIS A 9 -21.42 27.32 -47.88
CA HIS A 9 -20.99 27.61 -46.50
C HIS A 9 -21.11 29.09 -46.09
N ARG A 10 -21.70 29.96 -46.92
CA ARG A 10 -21.61 31.42 -46.72
C ARG A 10 -22.85 32.17 -46.24
N ASN A 11 -24.02 31.54 -46.08
CA ASN A 11 -25.22 32.27 -45.63
C ASN A 11 -25.95 31.53 -44.50
N GLY A 12 -25.82 32.03 -43.27
CA GLY A 12 -26.69 31.63 -42.15
C GLY A 12 -26.02 31.63 -40.78
N SER A 13 -25.69 32.82 -40.26
CA SER A 13 -25.32 33.03 -38.87
C SER A 13 -26.46 32.67 -37.93
N LEU A 14 -26.20 31.80 -36.95
CA LEU A 14 -26.71 31.91 -35.58
C LEU A 14 -25.71 31.19 -34.66
N VAL A 15 -25.10 31.99 -33.79
CA VAL A 15 -24.12 31.61 -32.76
C VAL A 15 -24.60 30.40 -31.95
N GLY A 16 -23.81 29.33 -31.95
CA GLY A 16 -24.01 28.14 -31.13
C GLY A 16 -22.69 27.39 -30.95
N ARG A 17 -22.06 27.62 -29.79
CA ARG A 17 -20.86 27.02 -29.18
C ARG A 17 -20.11 25.90 -29.93
N LEU A 18 -18.80 26.13 -30.05
CA LEU A 18 -17.77 25.11 -30.29
C LEU A 18 -17.79 24.03 -29.20
N ASP A 19 -17.23 22.86 -29.54
CA ASP A 19 -17.19 21.64 -28.73
C ASP A 19 -16.32 21.81 -27.45
N PRO A 20 -16.85 21.59 -26.22
CA PRO A 20 -16.13 21.83 -24.96
C PRO A 20 -14.87 20.95 -24.74
N ASP A 21 -14.72 19.87 -25.50
CA ASP A 21 -13.55 18.99 -25.43
C ASP A 21 -12.34 19.55 -26.23
N GLU A 22 -12.57 20.47 -27.18
CA GLU A 22 -11.49 21.20 -27.86
C GLU A 22 -10.96 22.38 -27.02
N GLU A 23 -11.81 23.12 -26.29
CA GLU A 23 -11.38 24.26 -25.45
C GLU A 23 -10.46 23.84 -24.26
N SER A 24 -10.60 22.61 -23.77
CA SER A 24 -9.92 22.14 -22.55
C SER A 24 -8.45 21.75 -22.77
N PHE A 25 -8.09 21.31 -23.99
CA PHE A 25 -6.71 20.98 -24.35
C PHE A 25 -5.94 22.21 -24.84
N PHE A 26 -6.60 23.11 -25.57
CA PHE A 26 -5.96 24.35 -26.04
C PHE A 26 -5.66 25.35 -24.92
N ALA A 27 -6.37 25.37 -23.79
CA ALA A 27 -6.10 26.30 -22.69
C ALA A 27 -4.76 26.05 -21.94
N LEU A 28 -4.36 24.79 -21.76
CA LEU A 28 -3.04 24.47 -21.16
C LEU A 28 -1.93 24.57 -22.22
N PHE A 29 -2.21 24.09 -23.44
CA PHE A 29 -1.29 24.08 -24.58
C PHE A 29 -0.96 25.49 -25.11
N GLU A 30 -1.92 26.40 -25.30
CA GLU A 30 -1.66 27.77 -25.79
C GLU A 30 -0.83 28.61 -24.80
N SER A 31 -1.00 28.37 -23.49
CA SER A 31 -0.19 29.04 -22.46
C SER A 31 1.27 28.56 -22.42
N LEU A 32 1.53 27.31 -22.82
CA LEU A 32 2.86 26.67 -22.78
C LEU A 32 3.63 26.76 -24.10
N SER A 33 2.98 27.12 -25.22
CA SER A 33 3.52 26.93 -26.59
C SER A 33 3.79 28.20 -27.39
N THR A 34 3.46 29.40 -26.88
CA THR A 34 3.59 30.66 -27.64
C THR A 34 4.80 31.51 -27.21
N VAL A 35 6.02 31.00 -27.42
CA VAL A 35 7.15 31.88 -27.82
C VAL A 35 8.00 31.14 -28.84
N LYS A 36 7.61 31.23 -30.12
CA LYS A 36 8.58 31.15 -31.23
C LYS A 36 9.02 32.57 -31.56
N SER A 37 10.33 32.72 -31.57
CA SER A 37 11.13 33.84 -32.07
C SER A 37 10.54 34.58 -33.28
N SER A 38 10.65 35.90 -33.27
CA SER A 38 10.73 36.71 -34.49
C SER A 38 11.38 38.07 -34.20
N PRO A 39 11.82 38.83 -35.23
CA PRO A 39 13.21 38.89 -35.66
C PRO A 39 13.85 40.25 -35.40
N GLU A 40 15.17 40.32 -35.60
CA GLU A 40 15.90 41.56 -35.81
C GLU A 40 15.16 42.49 -36.78
N ASN A 41 15.10 43.78 -36.44
CA ASN A 41 15.12 44.79 -37.49
C ASN A 41 15.83 46.07 -37.06
N GLN A 42 16.61 46.56 -38.01
CA GLN A 42 17.58 47.64 -37.95
C GLN A 42 16.91 49.02 -37.96
N GLY A 43 17.56 49.97 -37.28
CA GLY A 43 17.86 51.35 -37.73
C GLY A 43 16.71 52.34 -37.97
N SER A 44 16.71 53.45 -37.23
CA SER A 44 17.18 54.75 -37.75
C SER A 44 17.00 55.92 -36.78
N SER A 45 18.12 56.64 -36.59
CA SER A 45 18.31 58.08 -36.37
C SER A 45 17.07 59.00 -36.34
N SER A 46 16.96 59.80 -35.27
CA SER A 46 16.80 61.26 -35.41
C SER A 46 17.41 62.01 -34.22
N ARG A 47 17.87 63.23 -34.52
CA ARG A 47 18.74 64.10 -33.75
C ARG A 47 17.93 65.21 -33.07
N ASP A 48 18.42 65.60 -31.89
CA ASP A 48 18.49 66.95 -31.31
C ASP A 48 17.28 67.61 -30.62
N GLY A 49 17.62 68.34 -29.54
CA GLY A 49 16.74 69.29 -28.84
C GLY A 49 16.75 69.17 -27.31
N GLY A 50 17.83 69.62 -26.66
CA GLY A 50 17.99 69.58 -25.21
C GLY A 50 17.14 70.58 -24.40
N ARG A 51 16.98 70.28 -23.11
CA ARG A 51 17.03 71.28 -22.03
C ARG A 51 17.26 70.62 -20.68
N GLU A 52 18.27 71.13 -20.00
CA GLU A 52 18.69 70.81 -18.63
C GLU A 52 17.57 71.10 -17.61
N ASN A 53 17.52 70.29 -16.55
CA ASN A 53 17.45 70.78 -15.17
C ASN A 53 17.77 69.65 -14.18
N ASP A 54 18.94 69.81 -13.56
CA ASP A 54 19.30 69.56 -12.16
C ASP A 54 18.80 68.32 -11.40
N THR A 55 19.75 67.39 -11.27
CA THR A 55 20.35 66.94 -10.00
C THR A 55 19.45 66.94 -8.74
N THR A 56 18.95 65.75 -8.39
CA THR A 56 19.17 65.24 -7.03
C THR A 56 19.26 63.72 -7.04
N SER A 57 20.51 63.26 -7.00
CA SER A 57 20.93 61.90 -6.70
C SER A 57 20.41 61.49 -5.31
N MET A 58 19.42 60.59 -5.28
CA MET A 58 19.30 59.61 -4.20
C MET A 58 19.37 58.22 -4.84
N SER A 59 20.61 57.76 -5.03
CA SER A 59 20.93 56.36 -5.30
C SER A 59 20.60 55.52 -4.07
N ALA A 60 19.31 55.30 -3.83
CA ALA A 60 18.86 54.15 -3.07
C ALA A 60 19.19 52.93 -3.94
N SER A 61 20.39 52.38 -3.75
CA SER A 61 20.72 51.01 -4.15
C SER A 61 19.73 50.11 -3.42
N LYS A 62 18.55 49.90 -4.02
CA LYS A 62 17.66 48.80 -3.67
C LYS A 62 18.50 47.57 -3.92
N LYS A 63 19.07 46.99 -2.86
CA LYS A 63 19.58 45.63 -2.89
C LYS A 63 18.50 44.79 -3.55
N ALA A 64 18.72 44.41 -4.81
CA ALA A 64 17.78 43.58 -5.53
C ALA A 64 17.56 42.35 -4.65
N GLY A 65 16.33 42.18 -4.17
CA GLY A 65 15.98 40.99 -3.41
C GLY A 65 16.36 39.77 -4.24
N LYS A 66 16.95 38.75 -3.61
CA LYS A 66 17.26 37.50 -4.30
C LYS A 66 15.98 36.96 -4.94
N SER A 67 16.03 36.64 -6.23
CA SER A 67 14.87 36.01 -6.89
C SER A 67 14.61 34.64 -6.28
N LEU A 68 13.38 34.11 -6.42
CA LEU A 68 13.03 32.78 -5.93
C LEU A 68 13.97 31.70 -6.52
N CYS A 69 14.34 31.83 -7.79
CA CYS A 69 15.26 30.94 -8.49
C CYS A 69 16.71 31.00 -7.97
N GLN A 70 17.09 32.07 -7.26
CA GLN A 70 18.42 32.22 -6.63
C GLN A 70 18.48 31.65 -5.21
N LEU A 71 17.35 31.16 -4.66
CA LEU A 71 17.34 30.53 -3.35
C LEU A 71 17.99 29.14 -3.39
N PRO A 72 18.52 28.63 -2.27
CA PRO A 72 18.93 27.23 -2.19
C PRO A 72 17.75 26.29 -2.47
N GLU A 73 18.02 25.14 -3.09
CA GLU A 73 17.02 24.14 -3.47
C GLU A 73 16.07 23.77 -2.32
N LYS A 74 16.61 23.55 -1.12
CA LYS A 74 15.81 23.25 0.08
C LYS A 74 14.80 24.35 0.42
N ALA A 75 15.15 25.62 0.19
CA ALA A 75 14.23 26.74 0.40
C ALA A 75 13.15 26.75 -0.69
N LYS A 76 13.51 26.53 -1.95
CA LYS A 76 12.55 26.39 -3.06
C LYS A 76 11.55 25.29 -2.77
N LEU A 77 12.01 24.09 -2.40
CA LEU A 77 11.15 22.95 -2.06
C LEU A 77 10.17 23.28 -0.94
N ARG A 78 10.61 23.93 0.13
CA ARG A 78 9.70 24.37 1.19
C ARG A 78 8.66 25.36 0.69
N ILE A 79 9.04 26.31 -0.15
CA ILE A 79 8.09 27.26 -0.76
C ILE A 79 7.08 26.50 -1.65
N LEU A 80 7.55 25.56 -2.47
CA LEU A 80 6.69 24.72 -3.31
C LEU A 80 5.74 23.84 -2.48
N GLU A 81 6.16 23.34 -1.32
CA GLU A 81 5.31 22.63 -0.37
C GLU A 81 4.24 23.58 0.21
N TYR A 82 4.62 24.79 0.64
CA TYR A 82 3.70 25.77 1.23
C TYR A 82 2.61 26.23 0.27
N ILE A 83 2.96 26.47 -1.01
CA ILE A 83 1.97 26.82 -2.03
C ILE A 83 1.16 25.59 -2.49
N GLY A 84 1.55 24.39 -2.06
CA GLY A 84 0.90 23.14 -2.43
C GLY A 84 1.18 22.76 -3.88
N LEU A 85 2.34 23.09 -4.45
CA LEU A 85 2.79 22.56 -5.74
C LEU A 85 3.54 21.23 -5.56
N VAL A 86 4.29 21.07 -4.46
CA VAL A 86 4.88 19.79 -4.04
C VAL A 86 4.04 19.19 -2.93
N ARG A 87 3.55 17.96 -3.13
CA ARG A 87 2.62 17.29 -2.21
C ARG A 87 3.03 15.83 -1.98
N PRO A 88 2.72 15.25 -0.80
CA PRO A 88 2.99 13.85 -0.51
C PRO A 88 2.01 12.88 -1.18
N CYS A 89 0.85 13.37 -1.65
CA CYS A 89 -0.20 12.56 -2.25
C CYS A 89 0.11 12.19 -3.71
N LEU A 90 -0.50 11.09 -4.18
CA LEU A 90 -0.46 10.71 -5.60
C LEU A 90 -1.34 11.67 -6.43
N ILE A 91 -0.75 12.29 -7.45
CA ILE A 91 -1.41 13.24 -8.37
C ILE A 91 -1.80 12.50 -9.64
N ASP A 92 -3.10 12.45 -9.93
CA ASP A 92 -3.63 11.87 -11.16
C ASP A 92 -3.65 12.91 -12.27
N ILE A 93 -2.75 12.79 -13.24
CA ILE A 93 -2.53 13.81 -14.28
C ILE A 93 -3.80 14.06 -15.10
N THR A 94 -4.58 13.01 -15.39
CA THR A 94 -5.80 13.15 -16.21
C THR A 94 -6.95 13.78 -15.44
N ALA A 95 -7.05 13.50 -14.14
CA ALA A 95 -8.15 13.98 -13.30
C ALA A 95 -7.88 15.37 -12.70
N GLU A 96 -6.62 15.83 -12.67
CA GLU A 96 -6.25 17.08 -12.00
C GLU A 96 -6.93 18.32 -12.61
N ALA A 97 -7.19 18.31 -13.92
CA ALA A 97 -7.92 19.37 -14.61
C ALA A 97 -9.38 19.51 -14.13
N HIS A 98 -9.99 18.40 -13.75
CA HIS A 98 -11.40 18.33 -13.31
C HIS A 98 -11.54 18.41 -11.79
N ARG A 99 -10.45 18.63 -11.06
CA ARG A 99 -10.48 18.72 -9.60
C ARG A 99 -11.20 19.98 -9.16
N VAL A 100 -12.39 19.82 -8.59
CA VAL A 100 -13.21 20.92 -8.06
C VAL A 100 -12.61 21.42 -6.74
N LYS A 101 -12.60 22.75 -6.54
CA LYS A 101 -12.23 23.38 -5.26
C LYS A 101 -13.16 22.87 -4.15
N GLN A 102 -12.72 21.88 -3.38
CA GLN A 102 -13.28 21.67 -2.05
C GLN A 102 -12.42 22.47 -1.08
N ALA A 103 -13.03 23.50 -0.49
CA ALA A 103 -12.45 24.20 0.63
C ALA A 103 -12.53 23.28 1.85
N ALA A 104 -11.49 22.49 2.06
CA ALA A 104 -11.23 21.82 3.33
C ALA A 104 -9.75 22.03 3.64
N ASP A 105 -9.45 22.16 4.93
CA ASP A 105 -8.14 22.54 5.49
C ASP A 105 -6.94 21.99 4.70
N HIS A 106 -5.89 22.81 4.56
CA HIS A 106 -4.64 22.55 3.83
C HIS A 106 -3.83 21.33 4.32
N THR A 107 -4.39 20.47 5.16
CA THR A 107 -3.76 19.30 5.75
C THR A 107 -4.40 18.05 5.19
N CYS A 108 -3.92 17.60 4.04
CA CYS A 108 -4.13 16.22 3.64
C CYS A 108 -3.43 15.32 4.67
N ASP A 109 -4.19 14.71 5.56
CA ASP A 109 -3.69 13.80 6.58
C ASP A 109 -3.37 12.42 5.97
N THR A 110 -2.51 12.42 4.94
CA THR A 110 -1.95 11.21 4.34
C THR A 110 -0.76 10.69 5.14
N ARG A 111 -0.52 11.20 6.36
CA ARG A 111 0.41 10.57 7.30
C ARG A 111 -0.19 9.24 7.78
N ASN A 112 0.17 8.18 7.06
CA ASN A 112 0.28 6.80 7.54
C ASN A 112 -1.01 5.99 7.79
N LEU A 113 -2.21 6.50 7.53
CA LEU A 113 -3.43 5.70 7.67
C LEU A 113 -3.77 4.92 6.39
N PHE A 114 -3.02 3.85 6.13
CA PHE A 114 -3.37 2.83 5.14
C PHE A 114 -4.58 2.02 5.62
N HIS A 115 -5.77 2.57 5.41
CA HIS A 115 -7.01 1.84 5.53
C HIS A 115 -7.48 1.45 4.13
N THR A 116 -7.01 0.31 3.62
CA THR A 116 -7.80 -0.43 2.63
C THR A 116 -9.01 -1.03 3.34
N ARG A 117 -9.96 -0.18 3.76
CA ARG A 117 -11.30 -0.61 4.17
C ARG A 117 -12.09 -0.85 2.90
N GLY A 118 -12.00 -2.07 2.37
CA GLY A 118 -12.77 -2.51 1.21
C GLY A 118 -12.06 -3.57 0.38
N ASN A 119 -12.79 -4.17 -0.56
CA ASN A 119 -12.31 -5.17 -1.50
C ASN A 119 -10.98 -4.73 -2.16
N TRP A 120 -10.15 -5.68 -2.62
CA TRP A 120 -8.83 -5.50 -3.23
C TRP A 120 -8.73 -4.50 -4.40
N ALA A 121 -9.88 -4.05 -4.92
CA ALA A 121 -10.01 -3.01 -5.91
C ALA A 121 -9.95 -1.58 -5.34
N THR A 122 -10.03 -1.41 -4.01
CA THR A 122 -10.05 -0.11 -3.34
C THR A 122 -8.66 0.54 -3.47
N ARG A 123 -8.61 1.77 -3.98
CA ARG A 123 -7.37 2.58 -4.05
C ARG A 123 -6.71 2.61 -2.66
N ALA A 124 -5.39 2.47 -2.61
CA ALA A 124 -4.66 2.55 -1.34
C ALA A 124 -4.49 4.02 -0.94
N GLY A 125 -5.57 4.68 -0.54
CA GLY A 125 -5.54 6.06 -0.08
C GLY A 125 -6.94 6.64 0.02
N ARG A 126 -7.14 7.54 0.99
CA ARG A 126 -8.26 8.48 0.94
C ARG A 126 -8.16 9.29 -0.35
N LEU A 127 -9.29 9.68 -0.93
CA LEU A 127 -9.30 10.69 -1.97
C LEU A 127 -8.60 11.93 -1.41
N CYS A 128 -7.59 12.39 -2.13
CA CYS A 128 -6.87 13.60 -1.80
C CYS A 128 -7.83 14.79 -1.91
N ASP A 129 -7.98 15.54 -0.83
CA ASP A 129 -8.85 16.71 -0.69
C ASP A 129 -8.13 18.03 -0.99
N HIS A 130 -6.82 17.99 -1.31
CA HIS A 130 -6.09 19.19 -1.71
C HIS A 130 -6.79 19.88 -2.90
N PRO A 131 -6.73 21.23 -2.98
CA PRO A 131 -7.21 21.98 -4.14
C PRO A 131 -6.41 21.63 -5.40
N ARG A 132 -6.87 22.09 -6.57
CA ARG A 132 -6.11 21.98 -7.83
C ARG A 132 -4.67 22.49 -7.66
N LEU A 133 -3.71 21.83 -8.30
CA LEU A 133 -2.31 22.29 -8.33
C LEU A 133 -2.22 23.72 -8.92
N PRO A 134 -1.51 24.66 -8.26
CA PRO A 134 -1.33 26.02 -8.75
C PRO A 134 -0.23 26.06 -9.83
N THR A 135 -0.45 25.33 -10.94
CA THR A 135 0.52 25.19 -12.04
C THR A 135 0.83 26.52 -12.74
N GLU A 136 -0.02 27.53 -12.57
CA GLU A 136 0.18 28.88 -13.08
C GLU A 136 1.49 29.51 -12.56
N VAL A 137 1.99 29.07 -11.41
CA VAL A 137 3.29 29.51 -10.88
C VAL A 137 4.45 29.08 -11.79
N LEU A 138 4.35 27.91 -12.42
CA LEU A 138 5.35 27.43 -13.39
C LEU A 138 5.25 28.18 -14.73
N MET A 139 4.17 28.92 -14.96
CA MET A 139 3.89 29.63 -16.21
C MET A 139 4.40 31.07 -16.22
N VAL A 140 4.86 31.59 -15.07
CA VAL A 140 5.22 33.00 -14.91
C VAL A 140 6.36 33.40 -15.86
N CYS A 141 7.39 32.57 -15.98
CA CYS A 141 8.48 32.77 -16.92
C CYS A 141 9.21 31.45 -17.21
N ARG A 142 10.06 31.45 -18.24
CA ARG A 142 10.86 30.28 -18.63
C ARG A 142 11.77 29.79 -17.51
N GLU A 143 12.40 30.70 -16.77
CA GLU A 143 13.29 30.36 -15.65
C GLU A 143 12.53 29.62 -14.54
N PHE A 144 11.32 30.08 -14.19
CA PHE A 144 10.46 29.39 -13.21
C PHE A 144 10.02 28.02 -13.73
N ARG A 145 9.67 27.94 -15.02
CA ARG A 145 9.25 26.69 -15.64
C ARG A 145 10.36 25.64 -15.59
N GLU A 146 11.58 26.00 -15.95
CA GLU A 146 12.72 25.08 -15.98
C GLU A 146 13.19 24.73 -14.54
N ASP A 147 13.42 25.73 -13.69
CA ASP A 147 13.99 25.54 -12.36
C ASP A 147 12.99 24.94 -11.35
N LEU A 148 11.80 25.53 -11.22
CA LEU A 148 10.79 25.02 -10.28
C LEU A 148 10.04 23.82 -10.85
N GLY A 149 9.93 23.70 -12.18
CA GLY A 149 9.36 22.54 -12.84
C GLY A 149 10.17 21.28 -12.58
N ALA A 150 11.50 21.36 -12.65
CA ALA A 150 12.36 20.23 -12.31
C ALA A 150 12.11 19.74 -10.88
N LEU A 151 12.03 20.66 -9.91
CA LEU A 151 11.71 20.32 -8.52
C LEU A 151 10.31 19.73 -8.36
N PHE A 152 9.33 20.28 -9.08
CA PHE A 152 7.95 19.78 -9.09
C PHE A 152 7.88 18.33 -9.58
N TRP A 153 8.50 18.01 -10.71
CA TRP A 153 8.46 16.67 -11.30
C TRP A 153 9.32 15.66 -10.53
N ALA A 154 10.43 16.11 -9.95
CA ALA A 154 11.32 15.26 -9.17
C ALA A 154 10.71 14.83 -7.82
N HIS A 155 9.87 15.66 -7.19
CA HIS A 155 9.40 15.42 -5.82
C HIS A 155 7.95 14.97 -5.70
N ASN A 156 7.14 15.20 -6.73
CA ASN A 156 5.76 14.74 -6.74
C ASN A 156 5.64 13.31 -7.27
N ARG A 157 4.58 12.63 -6.82
CA ARG A 157 4.21 11.29 -7.27
C ARG A 157 3.08 11.39 -8.26
N PHE A 158 3.27 10.91 -9.48
CA PHE A 158 2.25 11.00 -10.51
C PHE A 158 1.60 9.66 -10.80
N SER A 159 0.32 9.70 -11.15
CA SER A 159 -0.40 8.58 -11.74
C SER A 159 -1.08 8.97 -13.03
N PHE A 160 -1.23 7.98 -13.91
CA PHE A 160 -1.88 8.15 -15.20
C PHE A 160 -2.58 6.85 -15.62
N VAL A 161 -3.74 6.97 -16.28
CA VAL A 161 -4.52 5.85 -16.79
C VAL A 161 -4.34 5.76 -18.30
N LEU A 162 -3.81 4.64 -18.80
CA LEU A 162 -3.62 4.38 -20.22
C LEU A 162 -4.70 3.42 -20.73
N THR A 163 -5.63 3.92 -21.54
CA THR A 163 -6.65 3.10 -22.22
C THR A 163 -6.61 3.20 -23.74
N ASN A 164 -6.28 4.38 -24.26
CA ASN A 164 -6.35 4.70 -25.68
C ASN A 164 -5.27 5.73 -26.08
N LEU A 165 -5.30 6.15 -27.35
CA LEU A 165 -4.32 7.10 -27.91
C LEU A 165 -4.50 8.53 -27.37
N ASN A 166 -5.73 8.97 -27.11
CA ASN A 166 -6.00 10.28 -26.53
C ASN A 166 -5.39 10.41 -25.13
N ASP A 167 -5.50 9.36 -24.31
CA ASP A 167 -4.84 9.35 -22.99
C ASP A 167 -3.33 9.51 -23.17
N TRP A 168 -2.74 8.78 -24.13
CA TRP A 168 -1.31 8.87 -24.45
C TRP A 168 -0.90 10.28 -24.87
N ASP A 169 -1.67 10.94 -25.74
CA ASP A 169 -1.38 12.30 -26.21
C ASP A 169 -1.52 13.32 -25.07
N CYS A 170 -2.52 13.15 -24.18
CA CYS A 170 -2.67 13.95 -22.97
C CYS A 170 -1.46 13.81 -22.03
N PHE A 171 -1.02 12.57 -21.78
CA PHE A 171 0.16 12.29 -20.96
C PHE A 171 1.43 12.91 -21.56
N PHE A 172 1.65 12.68 -22.86
CA PHE A 172 2.82 13.18 -23.56
C PHE A 172 2.89 14.71 -23.50
N THR A 173 1.78 15.39 -23.81
CA THR A 173 1.71 16.85 -23.76
C THR A 173 1.99 17.41 -22.36
N ALA A 174 1.55 16.72 -21.31
CA ALA A 174 1.77 17.16 -19.93
C ALA A 174 3.23 17.02 -19.46
N ILE A 175 3.91 15.94 -19.87
CA ILE A 175 5.21 15.55 -19.31
C ILE A 175 6.40 15.90 -20.20
N ASP A 176 6.24 16.01 -21.52
CA ASP A 176 7.37 15.97 -22.46
C ASP A 176 8.46 17.02 -22.19
N TRP A 177 8.05 18.22 -21.78
CA TRP A 177 8.97 19.33 -21.48
C TRP A 177 9.82 19.13 -20.21
N ALA A 178 9.48 18.16 -19.35
CA ALA A 178 10.19 17.85 -18.11
C ALA A 178 10.29 16.35 -17.85
N ALA A 179 10.27 15.55 -18.93
CA ALA A 179 10.30 14.08 -18.84
C ALA A 179 11.54 13.59 -18.08
N GLU A 180 12.66 14.30 -18.24
CA GLU A 180 13.94 13.99 -17.60
C GLU A 180 13.86 14.07 -16.08
N ASP A 181 13.01 14.95 -15.53
CA ASP A 181 12.90 15.21 -14.09
C ASP A 181 11.92 14.27 -13.38
N VAL A 182 11.13 13.48 -14.11
CA VAL A 182 10.11 12.60 -13.53
C VAL A 182 10.76 11.48 -12.72
N GLY A 183 10.70 11.57 -11.39
CA GLY A 183 11.26 10.55 -10.48
C GLY A 183 10.29 9.41 -10.14
N TYR A 184 8.98 9.71 -10.11
CA TYR A 184 7.94 8.85 -9.54
C TYR A 184 6.72 8.74 -10.47
N LEU A 185 6.47 7.56 -11.04
CA LEU A 185 5.32 7.34 -11.90
C LEU A 185 4.55 6.03 -11.62
N HIS A 186 3.23 6.14 -11.50
CA HIS A 186 2.28 5.02 -11.48
C HIS A 186 1.45 5.00 -12.77
N ILE A 187 1.32 3.84 -13.41
CA ILE A 187 0.48 3.66 -14.59
C ILE A 187 -0.58 2.61 -14.32
N GLU A 188 -1.83 2.94 -14.62
CA GLU A 188 -2.93 1.97 -14.70
C GLU A 188 -3.29 1.72 -16.17
N MET A 189 -2.90 0.57 -16.71
CA MET A 189 -3.32 0.14 -18.04
C MET A 189 -4.67 -0.57 -17.97
N ARG A 190 -5.66 -0.07 -18.71
CA ARG A 190 -7.01 -0.63 -18.70
C ARG A 190 -7.56 -0.77 -20.10
N THR A 191 -8.38 -1.79 -20.31
CA THR A 191 -9.29 -1.82 -21.46
C THR A 191 -10.45 -0.86 -21.19
N TRP A 192 -11.14 -0.41 -22.23
CA TRP A 192 -12.29 0.49 -22.11
C TRP A 192 -13.40 -0.07 -21.19
N ASP A 193 -13.58 -1.40 -21.18
CA ASP A 193 -14.53 -2.12 -20.33
C ASP A 193 -13.91 -2.63 -19.02
N ASN A 194 -12.66 -2.26 -18.73
CA ASN A 194 -11.91 -2.66 -17.55
C ASN A 194 -11.81 -4.19 -17.34
N ARG A 195 -11.85 -4.97 -18.42
CA ARG A 195 -11.68 -6.43 -18.41
C ARG A 195 -10.20 -6.82 -18.54
N PHE A 196 -9.93 -8.12 -18.49
CA PHE A 196 -8.59 -8.67 -18.69
C PHE A 196 -8.14 -8.49 -20.14
N ILE A 197 -6.88 -8.10 -20.35
CA ILE A 197 -6.25 -8.07 -21.67
C ILE A 197 -6.12 -9.51 -22.19
N LYS A 198 -6.59 -9.74 -23.42
CA LYS A 198 -6.61 -11.06 -24.05
C LYS A 198 -5.46 -11.24 -25.04
N PRO A 199 -4.99 -12.49 -25.28
CA PRO A 199 -4.08 -12.81 -26.38
C PRO A 199 -4.66 -12.35 -27.72
N GLY A 200 -3.86 -11.68 -28.54
CA GLY A 200 -4.27 -11.17 -29.85
C GLY A 200 -5.27 -10.00 -29.82
N GLY A 201 -5.93 -9.75 -28.68
CA GLY A 201 -6.81 -8.62 -28.40
C GLY A 201 -6.05 -7.36 -27.97
N GLN A 202 -6.74 -6.21 -27.97
CA GLN A 202 -6.23 -4.90 -27.51
C GLN A 202 -4.83 -4.55 -28.03
N ARG A 203 -4.55 -4.88 -29.30
CA ARG A 203 -3.25 -4.66 -29.96
C ARG A 203 -2.78 -3.21 -29.85
N ASN A 204 -3.71 -2.25 -29.94
CA ASN A 204 -3.42 -0.84 -29.82
C ASN A 204 -2.90 -0.48 -28.42
N LEU A 205 -3.54 -0.95 -27.35
CA LEU A 205 -3.09 -0.73 -25.97
C LEU A 205 -1.67 -1.29 -25.74
N LEU A 206 -1.39 -2.50 -26.25
CA LEU A 206 -0.05 -3.09 -26.17
C LEU A 206 0.99 -2.33 -26.99
N ARG A 207 0.63 -1.77 -28.15
CA ARG A 207 1.50 -0.90 -28.95
C ARG A 207 1.80 0.42 -28.23
N LEU A 208 0.79 1.03 -27.60
CA LEU A 208 0.95 2.23 -26.79
C LEU A 208 1.87 1.96 -25.61
N TRP A 209 1.70 0.82 -24.93
CA TRP A 209 2.63 0.40 -23.89
C TRP A 209 4.06 0.28 -24.39
N SER A 210 4.31 -0.41 -25.50
CA SER A 210 5.66 -0.48 -26.08
C SER A 210 6.22 0.88 -26.53
N ARG A 211 5.35 1.83 -26.91
CA ARG A 211 5.76 3.22 -27.20
C ARG A 211 6.16 3.94 -25.90
N PHE A 212 5.36 3.81 -24.84
CA PHE A 212 5.69 4.33 -23.51
C PHE A 212 7.04 3.79 -23.02
N CYS A 213 7.27 2.48 -23.10
CA CYS A 213 8.52 1.89 -22.61
C CYS A 213 9.77 2.46 -23.31
N ARG A 214 9.70 2.67 -24.63
CA ARG A 214 10.80 3.28 -25.39
C ARG A 214 10.98 4.75 -25.05
N TYR A 215 9.88 5.47 -24.86
CA TYR A 215 9.92 6.87 -24.44
C TYR A 215 10.55 7.01 -23.05
N ALA A 216 10.12 6.21 -22.07
CA ALA A 216 10.68 6.20 -20.73
C ALA A 216 12.18 5.87 -20.73
N ALA A 217 12.61 4.92 -21.57
CA ALA A 217 14.02 4.58 -21.76
C ALA A 217 14.88 5.75 -22.26
N GLN A 218 14.32 6.60 -23.13
CA GLN A 218 15.06 7.66 -23.82
C GLN A 218 15.00 9.00 -23.08
N GLN A 219 13.84 9.32 -22.49
CA GLN A 219 13.54 10.66 -22.01
C GLN A 219 13.38 10.74 -20.49
N MET A 220 13.08 9.62 -19.80
CA MET A 220 12.83 9.62 -18.34
C MET A 220 14.04 9.11 -17.55
N VAL A 221 15.17 9.78 -17.72
CA VAL A 221 16.47 9.34 -17.17
C VAL A 221 16.51 9.30 -15.63
N ASN A 222 15.73 10.14 -14.96
CA ASN A 222 15.64 10.18 -13.50
C ASN A 222 14.49 9.34 -12.93
N LEU A 223 13.77 8.56 -13.75
CA LEU A 223 12.73 7.67 -13.24
C LEU A 223 13.37 6.58 -12.37
N ARG A 224 13.11 6.64 -11.06
CA ARG A 224 13.61 5.66 -10.07
C ARG A 224 12.52 4.84 -9.42
N TYR A 225 11.30 5.36 -9.36
CA TYR A 225 10.18 4.73 -8.67
C TYR A 225 9.01 4.54 -9.62
N PHE A 226 8.70 3.28 -9.93
CA PHE A 226 7.67 2.95 -10.91
C PHE A 226 6.66 1.95 -10.35
N SER A 227 5.38 2.09 -10.72
CA SER A 227 4.45 0.98 -10.54
C SER A 227 3.44 0.86 -11.65
N LEU A 228 3.12 -0.37 -12.04
CA LEU A 228 2.17 -0.67 -13.11
C LEU A 228 1.07 -1.58 -12.60
N LYS A 229 -0.18 -1.18 -12.85
CA LYS A 229 -1.37 -2.00 -12.64
C LYS A 229 -2.03 -2.26 -13.99
N CYS A 230 -2.28 -3.52 -14.32
CA CYS A 230 -2.85 -3.91 -15.60
C CYS A 230 -3.58 -5.25 -15.48
N ARG A 231 -4.83 -5.38 -15.88
CA ARG A 231 -5.56 -6.66 -15.70
C ARG A 231 -5.09 -7.73 -16.68
N VAL A 232 -4.32 -8.72 -16.22
CA VAL A 232 -3.77 -9.81 -17.04
C VAL A 232 -4.01 -11.16 -16.36
N LYS A 233 -4.46 -12.15 -17.15
CA LYS A 233 -4.64 -13.55 -16.73
C LYS A 233 -3.90 -14.54 -17.61
N ASP A 234 -3.40 -14.09 -18.75
CA ASP A 234 -2.74 -14.93 -19.74
C ASP A 234 -1.22 -14.75 -19.69
N MET A 235 -0.50 -15.86 -19.74
CA MET A 235 0.97 -15.88 -19.65
C MET A 235 1.64 -15.19 -20.83
N ALA A 236 1.16 -15.38 -22.06
CA ALA A 236 1.75 -14.76 -23.25
C ALA A 236 1.57 -13.23 -23.23
N VAL A 237 0.42 -12.75 -22.75
CA VAL A 237 0.18 -11.32 -22.54
C VAL A 237 1.08 -10.76 -21.43
N ALA A 238 1.22 -11.48 -20.32
CA ALA A 238 2.11 -11.09 -19.22
C ALA A 238 3.55 -10.95 -19.68
N LEU A 239 4.08 -11.94 -20.41
CA LEU A 239 5.41 -11.90 -21.01
C LEU A 239 5.55 -10.71 -21.95
N LYS A 240 4.58 -10.48 -22.85
CA LYS A 240 4.64 -9.37 -23.80
C LYS A 240 4.68 -8.00 -23.14
N ILE A 241 3.90 -7.79 -22.07
CA ILE A 241 3.93 -6.53 -21.29
C ILE A 241 5.28 -6.36 -20.63
N MET A 242 5.81 -7.42 -20.04
CA MET A 242 7.06 -7.39 -19.29
C MET A 242 8.31 -7.23 -20.19
N SER A 243 8.38 -7.96 -21.31
CA SER A 243 9.45 -7.82 -22.31
C SER A 243 9.43 -6.45 -22.99
N ALA A 244 8.27 -5.79 -23.11
CA ALA A 244 8.24 -4.42 -23.59
C ALA A 244 9.01 -3.46 -22.66
N MET A 245 9.21 -3.82 -21.39
CA MET A 245 10.03 -3.08 -20.43
C MET A 245 11.52 -3.44 -20.48
N ASP A 246 11.98 -4.24 -21.44
CA ASP A 246 13.41 -4.54 -21.57
C ASP A 246 14.29 -3.28 -21.68
N PRO A 247 13.92 -2.22 -22.46
CA PRO A 247 14.72 -1.02 -22.55
C PRO A 247 14.53 -0.02 -21.39
N PHE A 248 13.68 -0.31 -20.39
CA PHE A 248 13.38 0.67 -19.32
C PHE A 248 14.65 1.15 -18.59
N PRO A 249 14.62 2.39 -18.04
CA PRO A 249 15.70 2.88 -17.20
C PRO A 249 15.82 2.02 -15.92
N ALA A 250 17.04 2.01 -15.34
CA ALA A 250 17.27 1.36 -14.06
C ALA A 250 16.46 2.02 -12.94
N LEU A 251 15.67 1.21 -12.24
CA LEU A 251 14.76 1.64 -11.19
C LEU A 251 15.39 1.34 -9.83
N SER A 252 15.14 2.20 -8.84
CA SER A 252 15.45 1.89 -7.44
C SER A 252 14.40 0.96 -6.84
N GLN A 253 13.13 1.21 -7.16
CA GLN A 253 12.00 0.43 -6.65
C GLN A 253 10.90 0.33 -7.70
N CYS A 254 10.30 -0.85 -7.81
CA CYS A 254 9.15 -1.07 -8.66
C CYS A 254 8.11 -2.02 -8.08
N ALA A 255 6.88 -1.88 -8.58
CA ALA A 255 5.75 -2.74 -8.24
C ALA A 255 4.83 -3.00 -9.45
N PHE A 256 4.33 -4.23 -9.56
CA PHE A 256 3.55 -4.71 -10.69
C PHE A 256 2.34 -5.49 -10.22
N HIS A 257 1.15 -5.19 -10.75
CA HIS A 257 -0.11 -5.84 -10.40
C HIS A 257 -0.86 -6.29 -11.66
N PHE A 258 -1.15 -7.58 -11.73
CA PHE A 258 -1.86 -8.20 -12.85
C PHE A 258 -3.26 -8.71 -12.52
N SER A 259 -3.45 -9.28 -11.34
CA SER A 259 -4.76 -9.79 -10.93
C SER A 259 -4.91 -9.78 -9.42
N HIS A 260 -6.15 -9.67 -8.95
CA HIS A 260 -6.50 -9.88 -7.54
C HIS A 260 -6.59 -11.37 -7.17
N THR A 261 -6.49 -12.26 -8.16
CA THR A 261 -6.34 -13.70 -7.96
C THR A 261 -4.88 -14.08 -8.05
N PRO A 262 -4.40 -15.05 -7.24
CA PRO A 262 -3.03 -15.52 -7.33
C PRO A 262 -2.88 -16.52 -8.48
N GLU A 263 -2.15 -16.14 -9.53
CA GLU A 263 -1.72 -17.03 -10.60
C GLU A 263 -0.26 -17.44 -10.31
N GLU A 264 0.00 -18.71 -10.00
CA GLU A 264 1.35 -19.20 -9.64
C GLU A 264 2.33 -19.09 -10.81
N ASP A 265 1.88 -19.29 -12.06
CA ASP A 265 2.76 -19.32 -13.24
C ASP A 265 3.23 -17.92 -13.68
N ILE A 266 2.38 -16.90 -13.50
CA ILE A 266 2.67 -15.53 -13.95
C ILE A 266 3.51 -14.78 -12.91
N ARG A 267 3.38 -15.09 -11.61
CA ARG A 267 4.12 -14.41 -10.54
C ARG A 267 5.65 -14.43 -10.72
N PRO A 268 6.29 -15.56 -11.09
CA PRO A 268 7.72 -15.60 -11.40
C PRO A 268 8.13 -14.60 -12.49
N VAL A 269 7.31 -14.40 -13.53
CA VAL A 269 7.59 -13.43 -14.61
C VAL A 269 7.61 -12.01 -14.07
N VAL A 270 6.60 -11.67 -13.27
CA VAL A 270 6.47 -10.34 -12.67
C VAL A 270 7.62 -10.07 -11.70
N LYS A 271 7.94 -11.06 -10.85
CA LYS A 271 9.07 -10.98 -9.91
C LYS A 271 10.40 -10.84 -10.65
N GLY A 272 10.65 -11.67 -11.67
CA GLY A 272 11.88 -11.63 -12.45
C GLY A 272 12.11 -10.28 -13.12
N ASN A 273 11.06 -9.68 -13.69
CA ASN A 273 11.17 -8.35 -14.29
C ASN A 273 11.41 -7.25 -13.27
N ALA A 274 10.76 -7.31 -12.10
CA ALA A 274 11.04 -6.36 -11.03
C ALA A 274 12.50 -6.44 -10.54
N LEU A 275 13.02 -7.65 -10.37
CA LEU A 275 14.42 -7.85 -10.01
C LEU A 275 15.35 -7.36 -11.12
N ARG A 276 15.00 -7.58 -12.40
CA ARG A 276 15.80 -7.10 -13.55
C ARG A 276 15.94 -5.59 -13.53
N LEU A 277 14.80 -4.91 -13.46
CA LEU A 277 14.73 -3.46 -13.52
C LEU A 277 15.40 -2.78 -12.33
N THR A 278 15.55 -3.50 -11.21
CA THR A 278 16.23 -3.00 -10.00
C THR A 278 17.67 -3.47 -9.87
N GLY A 279 18.24 -4.12 -10.88
CA GLY A 279 19.61 -4.63 -10.83
C GLY A 279 19.80 -5.83 -9.89
N ASN A 280 18.72 -6.43 -9.42
CA ASN A 280 18.71 -7.56 -8.49
C ASN A 280 18.48 -8.92 -9.17
N LEU A 281 18.46 -8.98 -10.52
CA LEU A 281 18.29 -10.23 -11.27
C LEU A 281 19.61 -11.03 -11.40
N GLY A 282 20.77 -10.38 -11.26
CA GLY A 282 22.06 -11.08 -11.31
C GLY A 282 23.28 -10.19 -11.17
N GLU A 283 24.02 -10.38 -10.07
CA GLU A 283 25.37 -10.95 -10.04
C GLU A 283 25.42 -11.75 -8.74
N ASN A 284 25.89 -13.01 -8.80
CA ASN A 284 25.94 -13.97 -7.70
C ASN A 284 26.94 -13.57 -6.61
N ARG A 285 26.87 -12.35 -6.06
CA ARG A 285 27.36 -12.13 -4.72
C ARG A 285 26.28 -12.64 -3.78
N THR A 286 26.24 -13.97 -3.65
CA THR A 286 25.60 -14.58 -2.49
C THR A 286 26.15 -13.85 -1.28
N PHE A 287 25.28 -13.13 -0.58
CA PHE A 287 25.65 -12.49 0.66
C PHE A 287 26.29 -13.57 1.56
N PRO A 288 27.55 -13.39 2.01
CA PRO A 288 28.30 -14.42 2.74
C PRO A 288 27.78 -14.51 4.18
N TYR A 289 26.53 -14.94 4.31
CA TYR A 289 25.78 -14.94 5.57
C TYR A 289 26.50 -15.74 6.65
N PHE A 290 27.11 -16.87 6.28
CA PHE A 290 27.81 -17.76 7.22
C PHE A 290 29.17 -17.23 7.67
N ASP A 291 29.72 -16.22 6.99
CA ASP A 291 30.99 -15.58 7.38
C ASP A 291 30.76 -14.47 8.43
N LEU A 292 29.51 -14.12 8.70
CA LEU A 292 29.15 -13.15 9.73
C LEU A 292 29.30 -13.76 11.14
N PRO A 293 29.59 -12.94 12.16
CA PRO A 293 29.47 -13.35 13.56
C PRO A 293 28.09 -13.91 13.86
N LYS A 294 28.02 -14.91 14.75
CA LYS A 294 26.78 -15.63 15.04
C LYS A 294 25.67 -14.70 15.55
N GLU A 295 26.05 -13.69 16.31
CA GLU A 295 25.15 -12.66 16.83
C GLU A 295 24.47 -11.90 15.70
N VAL A 296 25.23 -11.51 14.67
CA VAL A 296 24.71 -10.78 13.49
C VAL A 296 23.79 -11.69 12.67
N GLN A 297 24.16 -12.96 12.49
CA GLN A 297 23.30 -13.96 11.85
C GLN A 297 21.93 -14.06 12.54
N LEU A 298 21.91 -14.15 13.88
CA LEU A 298 20.69 -14.24 14.67
C LEU A 298 19.85 -12.95 14.61
N ILE A 299 20.47 -11.77 14.62
CA ILE A 299 19.78 -10.47 14.45
C ILE A 299 19.09 -10.40 13.08
N ILE A 300 19.77 -10.84 12.02
CA ILE A 300 19.19 -10.91 10.67
C ILE A 300 17.98 -11.84 10.66
N LEU A 301 18.10 -13.03 11.24
CA LEU A 301 16.99 -13.98 11.32
C LEU A 301 15.81 -13.46 12.14
N GLU A 302 16.06 -12.79 13.26
CA GLU A 302 15.03 -12.15 14.07
C GLU A 302 14.29 -11.10 13.25
N PHE A 303 15.02 -10.24 12.54
CA PHE A 303 14.42 -9.25 11.65
C PHE A 303 13.56 -9.90 10.56
N LEU A 304 14.04 -11.00 9.96
CA LEU A 304 13.33 -11.68 8.89
C LEU A 304 12.12 -12.50 9.39
N LEU A 305 12.16 -13.07 10.59
CA LEU A 305 11.17 -14.05 11.05
C LEU A 305 10.17 -13.51 12.07
N VAL A 306 10.49 -12.39 12.73
CA VAL A 306 9.65 -11.79 13.79
C VAL A 306 9.07 -10.46 13.32
N ASN A 307 9.84 -9.63 12.60
CA ASN A 307 9.40 -8.30 12.19
C ASN A 307 8.48 -8.27 10.95
N GLN A 308 7.58 -9.25 10.84
CA GLN A 308 6.61 -9.32 9.76
C GLN A 308 5.20 -8.98 10.26
N PHE A 309 4.45 -8.26 9.41
CA PHE A 309 3.03 -7.98 9.65
C PHE A 309 2.17 -9.00 8.93
N ASP A 310 1.27 -9.65 9.67
CA ASP A 310 0.28 -10.52 9.07
C ASP A 310 -0.77 -9.69 8.30
N PRO A 311 -0.85 -9.81 6.95
CA PRO A 311 -1.77 -9.03 6.13
C PRO A 311 -3.24 -9.44 6.30
N TYR A 312 -3.50 -10.56 6.99
CA TYR A 312 -4.84 -11.04 7.32
C TYR A 312 -5.43 -10.38 8.56
N LEU A 313 -4.61 -9.64 9.32
CA LEU A 313 -5.07 -8.91 10.50
C LEU A 313 -5.52 -7.48 10.14
N PRO A 314 -6.61 -6.99 10.76
CA PRO A 314 -7.06 -5.61 10.60
C PRO A 314 -6.02 -4.62 11.18
N PRO A 315 -6.06 -3.33 10.78
CA PRO A 315 -5.09 -2.32 11.22
C PRO A 315 -4.90 -2.25 12.74
N GLY A 316 -5.98 -2.31 13.52
CA GLY A 316 -5.94 -2.24 14.98
C GLY A 316 -5.30 -3.46 15.68
N GLY A 317 -5.04 -4.55 14.94
CA GLY A 317 -4.39 -5.77 15.45
C GLY A 317 -2.97 -5.98 14.93
N ARG A 318 -2.39 -5.01 14.22
CA ARG A 318 -1.05 -5.12 13.60
C ARG A 318 0.06 -4.92 14.62
N VAL A 319 0.39 -5.98 15.33
CA VAL A 319 1.60 -6.01 16.15
C VAL A 319 2.62 -6.90 15.44
N SER A 320 3.85 -6.41 15.35
CA SER A 320 5.00 -7.19 14.88
C SER A 320 5.11 -8.50 15.67
N GLY A 321 5.47 -9.60 14.99
CA GLY A 321 5.65 -10.91 15.62
C GLY A 321 4.36 -11.65 15.98
N ILE A 322 3.19 -11.23 15.49
CA ILE A 322 1.97 -12.04 15.56
C ILE A 322 1.78 -12.83 14.26
N VAL A 323 1.75 -14.16 14.38
CA VAL A 323 1.44 -15.09 13.29
C VAL A 323 0.02 -15.60 13.50
N SER A 324 -0.92 -15.23 12.61
CA SER A 324 -2.31 -15.67 12.76
C SER A 324 -2.61 -16.95 11.98
N PHE A 325 -3.30 -17.87 12.65
CA PHE A 325 -3.93 -19.06 12.07
C PHE A 325 -5.43 -18.79 11.96
N LEU A 326 -5.90 -18.78 10.73
CA LEU A 326 -7.26 -18.41 10.37
C LEU A 326 -7.68 -19.27 9.19
N ASP A 327 -8.90 -19.82 9.22
CA ASP A 327 -9.44 -20.50 8.05
C ASP A 327 -9.78 -19.47 6.98
N ARG A 328 -8.86 -19.34 6.03
CA ARG A 328 -8.99 -18.41 4.91
C ARG A 328 -10.13 -18.80 3.95
N LYS A 329 -10.67 -20.02 4.04
CA LYS A 329 -11.83 -20.46 3.24
C LYS A 329 -13.14 -19.97 3.86
N SER A 330 -13.31 -20.07 5.18
CA SER A 330 -14.48 -19.54 5.90
C SER A 330 -14.67 -18.03 5.70
N LEU A 331 -13.56 -17.27 5.65
CA LEU A 331 -13.56 -15.83 5.38
C LEU A 331 -14.06 -15.43 4.00
N ARG A 332 -14.09 -16.34 3.01
CA ARG A 332 -14.55 -16.00 1.66
C ARG A 332 -16.05 -15.74 1.60
N VAL A 333 -16.80 -16.22 2.59
CA VAL A 333 -18.27 -16.13 2.62
C VAL A 333 -18.76 -14.78 3.15
N ASN A 334 -17.92 -14.06 3.91
CA ASN A 334 -18.21 -12.72 4.39
C ASN A 334 -17.13 -11.75 3.89
N GLU A 335 -17.46 -10.98 2.86
CA GLU A 335 -16.63 -9.90 2.26
C GLU A 335 -16.19 -8.79 3.24
N SER A 336 -16.45 -8.95 4.53
CA SER A 336 -16.33 -7.94 5.59
C SER A 336 -14.92 -7.76 6.17
N HIS A 337 -13.93 -8.59 5.79
CA HIS A 337 -12.55 -8.43 6.27
C HIS A 337 -11.57 -8.28 5.10
N PRO A 338 -11.44 -7.06 4.55
CA PRO A 338 -10.44 -6.77 3.52
C PRO A 338 -9.05 -7.01 4.07
N LEU A 339 -8.16 -7.61 3.26
CA LEU A 339 -6.77 -7.73 3.66
C LEU A 339 -6.18 -6.34 3.83
N THR A 340 -5.44 -6.18 4.91
CA THR A 340 -4.82 -4.90 5.17
C THR A 340 -3.47 -4.91 4.47
N CYS A 341 -3.25 -3.94 3.59
CA CYS A 341 -1.99 -3.74 2.88
C CYS A 341 -0.84 -3.42 3.84
N CYS A 342 0.38 -3.92 3.61
CA CYS A 342 1.56 -3.58 4.42
C CYS A 342 1.91 -2.08 4.42
N GLY A 343 1.36 -1.31 3.46
CA GLY A 343 1.62 0.12 3.28
C GLY A 343 2.89 0.41 2.49
N THR A 344 3.88 -0.48 2.53
CA THR A 344 5.13 -0.37 1.74
C THR A 344 5.03 -1.05 0.38
N CYS A 345 3.89 -1.62 0.04
CA CYS A 345 3.80 -2.52 -1.11
C CYS A 345 3.70 -1.76 -2.45
N SER A 346 3.63 -0.43 -2.45
CA SER A 346 3.83 0.41 -3.65
C SER A 346 4.83 1.51 -3.32
N PRO A 347 5.88 1.70 -4.14
CA PRO A 347 6.80 2.83 -3.93
C PRO A 347 6.09 4.19 -4.04
N LEU A 348 4.97 4.23 -4.76
CA LEU A 348 4.14 5.42 -4.95
C LEU A 348 2.90 5.47 -4.06
N GLN A 349 2.71 4.45 -3.21
CA GLN A 349 1.51 4.31 -2.38
C GLN A 349 0.19 4.29 -3.19
N ALA A 350 0.23 3.88 -4.46
CA ALA A 350 -0.94 3.92 -5.35
C ALA A 350 -1.98 2.82 -5.07
N ALA A 351 -1.50 1.61 -4.79
CA ALA A 351 -2.33 0.44 -4.53
C ALA A 351 -1.57 -0.60 -3.68
N CYS A 352 -2.26 -1.66 -3.28
CA CYS A 352 -1.62 -2.84 -2.69
C CYS A 352 -1.11 -3.77 -3.80
N PHE A 353 0.18 -4.11 -3.76
CA PHE A 353 0.85 -5.06 -4.67
C PHE A 353 1.41 -6.27 -3.93
N CYS A 354 0.74 -6.74 -2.87
CA CYS A 354 1.22 -7.88 -2.08
C CYS A 354 1.15 -9.19 -2.87
N PRO A 355 2.24 -9.97 -2.96
CA PRO A 355 2.27 -11.22 -3.72
C PRO A 355 1.48 -12.36 -3.06
N ALA A 356 1.13 -12.24 -1.77
CA ALA A 356 0.55 -13.33 -0.99
C ALA A 356 -0.80 -13.86 -1.53
N ARG A 357 -1.57 -13.03 -2.24
CA ARG A 357 -2.91 -13.41 -2.75
C ARG A 357 -3.23 -12.86 -4.14
N GLN A 358 -2.27 -12.21 -4.76
CA GLN A 358 -2.46 -11.52 -6.02
C GLN A 358 -1.39 -11.97 -6.98
N THR A 359 -1.67 -11.88 -8.28
CA THR A 359 -0.63 -11.89 -9.30
C THR A 359 0.01 -10.51 -9.29
N ALA A 360 0.81 -10.25 -8.27
CA ALA A 360 1.50 -8.98 -8.06
C ALA A 360 2.86 -9.23 -7.42
N TYR A 361 3.77 -8.28 -7.60
CA TYR A 361 5.04 -8.26 -6.88
C TYR A 361 5.49 -6.82 -6.68
N SER A 362 6.13 -6.56 -5.55
CA SER A 362 6.72 -5.27 -5.24
C SER A 362 8.03 -5.48 -4.50
N THR A 363 9.03 -4.72 -4.91
CA THR A 363 10.40 -4.73 -4.37
C THR A 363 10.49 -4.18 -2.95
N THR A 364 9.46 -3.45 -2.49
CA THR A 364 9.40 -2.84 -1.16
C THR A 364 8.36 -3.48 -0.24
N CYS A 365 7.66 -4.51 -0.72
CA CYS A 365 6.59 -5.14 0.04
C CYS A 365 7.11 -5.82 1.31
N SER A 366 6.56 -5.44 2.46
CA SER A 366 6.84 -6.03 3.77
C SER A 366 5.68 -6.90 4.30
N CYS A 367 4.68 -7.21 3.47
CA CYS A 367 3.61 -8.16 3.82
C CYS A 367 4.23 -9.50 4.23
N PHE A 368 3.67 -10.15 5.26
CA PHE A 368 4.10 -11.48 5.67
C PHE A 368 4.24 -12.42 4.48
N SER A 369 5.40 -13.07 4.42
CA SER A 369 5.69 -14.13 3.47
C SER A 369 5.97 -15.40 4.24
N SER A 370 5.53 -16.54 3.70
CA SER A 370 5.70 -17.83 4.38
C SER A 370 7.19 -18.04 4.74
N PRO A 371 7.52 -18.28 6.02
CA PRO A 371 8.90 -18.44 6.46
C PRO A 371 9.52 -19.76 5.99
N VAL A 372 8.75 -20.62 5.32
CA VAL A 372 9.18 -21.94 4.84
C VAL A 372 10.50 -21.89 4.09
N ARG A 373 10.75 -20.87 3.26
CA ARG A 373 12.02 -20.76 2.52
C ARG A 373 13.24 -20.67 3.43
N TYR A 374 13.10 -20.05 4.60
CA TYR A 374 14.16 -19.96 5.60
C TYR A 374 14.43 -21.30 6.29
N PHE A 375 13.41 -22.15 6.43
CA PHE A 375 13.57 -23.50 6.98
C PHE A 375 14.23 -24.50 6.02
N LEU A 376 14.41 -24.13 4.74
CA LEU A 376 14.90 -25.05 3.69
C LEU A 376 16.33 -24.72 3.22
N VAL A 377 17.04 -23.80 3.87
CA VAL A 377 18.38 -23.37 3.45
C VAL A 377 19.46 -24.40 3.78
N SER A 378 19.63 -24.74 5.06
CA SER A 378 20.58 -25.75 5.55
C SER A 378 20.14 -26.23 6.94
N ARG A 379 20.72 -27.32 7.44
CA ARG A 379 20.38 -27.85 8.77
C ARG A 379 20.69 -26.86 9.90
N ALA A 380 21.84 -26.19 9.85
CA ALA A 380 22.22 -25.20 10.87
C ALA A 380 21.28 -23.98 10.83
N PHE A 381 21.00 -23.47 9.63
CA PHE A 381 20.09 -22.35 9.43
C PHE A 381 18.66 -22.69 9.86
N TYR A 382 18.21 -23.92 9.58
CA TYR A 382 16.93 -24.44 10.03
C TYR A 382 16.79 -24.39 11.55
N GLU A 383 17.79 -24.86 12.31
CA GLU A 383 17.71 -24.86 13.78
C GLU A 383 17.66 -23.45 14.36
N ASP A 384 18.46 -22.52 13.83
CA ASP A 384 18.43 -21.11 14.24
C ASP A 384 17.08 -20.46 13.91
N ALA A 385 16.64 -20.60 12.66
CA ALA A 385 15.38 -20.04 12.19
C ALA A 385 14.19 -20.61 12.97
N ARG A 386 14.18 -21.93 13.19
CA ARG A 386 13.16 -22.62 13.98
C ARG A 386 13.13 -22.10 15.41
N ARG A 387 14.30 -22.00 16.06
CA ARG A 387 14.40 -21.47 17.42
C ARG A 387 13.85 -20.05 17.50
N ILE A 388 14.29 -19.14 16.64
CA ILE A 388 13.83 -17.76 16.65
C ILE A 388 12.33 -17.69 16.35
N PHE A 389 11.88 -18.32 15.26
CA PHE A 389 10.50 -18.25 14.81
C PHE A 389 9.51 -18.71 15.89
N PHE A 390 9.75 -19.88 16.50
CA PHE A 390 8.82 -20.42 17.50
C PHE A 390 8.96 -19.75 18.88
N THR A 391 10.14 -19.25 19.26
CA THR A 391 10.30 -18.62 20.59
C THR A 391 9.86 -17.17 20.65
N MET A 392 10.01 -16.42 19.56
CA MET A 392 9.80 -14.96 19.56
C MET A 392 8.46 -14.53 18.97
N ASN A 393 7.84 -15.35 18.11
CA ASN A 393 6.51 -15.05 17.61
C ASN A 393 5.40 -15.45 18.59
N ARG A 394 4.28 -14.73 18.50
CA ARG A 394 3.00 -15.04 19.14
C ARG A 394 2.10 -15.70 18.11
N PHE A 395 1.65 -16.91 18.41
CA PHE A 395 0.80 -17.68 17.51
C PHE A 395 -0.67 -17.48 17.89
N ALA A 396 -1.44 -16.86 17.01
CA ALA A 396 -2.80 -16.46 17.29
C ALA A 396 -3.82 -17.25 16.47
N PHE A 397 -4.67 -18.03 17.12
CA PHE A 397 -5.84 -18.64 16.50
C PHE A 397 -6.99 -17.65 16.56
N VAL A 398 -7.52 -17.24 15.40
CA VAL A 398 -8.53 -16.16 15.28
C VAL A 398 -9.95 -16.72 15.09
N GLU A 399 -10.19 -17.92 15.60
CA GLU A 399 -11.47 -18.63 15.56
C GLU A 399 -11.71 -19.30 16.92
N GLU A 400 -12.93 -19.79 17.16
CA GLU A 400 -13.27 -20.51 18.41
C GLU A 400 -13.35 -22.03 18.22
N ASP A 401 -13.20 -22.52 16.99
CA ASP A 401 -13.33 -23.94 16.65
C ASP A 401 -12.01 -24.71 16.91
N PRO A 402 -11.95 -25.55 17.96
CA PRO A 402 -10.72 -26.27 18.30
C PRO A 402 -10.35 -27.33 17.27
N ASP A 403 -11.31 -27.86 16.50
CA ASP A 403 -11.04 -28.91 15.51
C ASP A 403 -10.22 -28.32 14.36
N LEU A 404 -10.56 -27.10 13.93
CA LEU A 404 -9.76 -26.33 12.97
C LEU A 404 -8.36 -25.99 13.53
N MET A 405 -8.28 -25.57 14.80
CA MET A 405 -6.98 -25.29 15.45
C MET A 405 -6.09 -26.54 15.49
N MET A 406 -6.66 -27.69 15.87
CA MET A 406 -5.97 -28.97 15.94
C MET A 406 -5.48 -29.44 14.57
N GLY A 407 -6.25 -29.18 13.50
CA GLY A 407 -5.82 -29.44 12.13
C GLY A 407 -4.49 -28.75 11.78
N PHE A 408 -4.28 -27.51 12.24
CA PHE A 408 -3.00 -26.82 12.09
C PHE A 408 -1.93 -27.40 13.00
N MET A 409 -2.25 -27.63 14.28
CA MET A 409 -1.27 -28.09 15.27
C MET A 409 -0.68 -29.47 14.92
N ASN A 410 -1.47 -30.40 14.39
CA ASN A 410 -0.99 -31.75 14.05
C ASN A 410 0.14 -31.79 13.00
N SER A 411 0.35 -30.70 12.27
CA SER A 411 1.42 -30.59 11.25
C SER A 411 2.79 -30.18 11.81
N ILE A 412 2.87 -29.80 13.08
CA ILE A 412 4.08 -29.28 13.72
C ILE A 412 4.66 -30.35 14.66
N PRO A 413 5.96 -30.64 14.60
CA PRO A 413 6.56 -31.63 15.50
C PRO A 413 6.59 -31.14 16.96
N THR A 414 6.45 -32.06 17.93
CA THR A 414 6.51 -31.77 19.38
C THR A 414 7.74 -30.96 19.78
N SER A 415 8.89 -31.26 19.17
CA SER A 415 10.13 -30.53 19.44
C SER A 415 10.03 -29.04 19.10
N SER A 416 9.18 -28.63 18.15
CA SER A 416 8.90 -27.22 17.86
C SER A 416 7.85 -26.64 18.81
N PHE A 417 6.85 -27.42 19.24
CA PHE A 417 5.89 -26.98 20.26
C PHE A 417 6.55 -26.62 21.59
N MET A 418 7.56 -27.38 22.00
CA MET A 418 8.38 -27.07 23.18
C MET A 418 9.12 -25.72 23.08
N LEU A 419 9.26 -25.15 21.88
CA LEU A 419 9.85 -23.83 21.67
C LEU A 419 8.84 -22.70 21.78
N ILE A 420 7.55 -22.97 21.61
CA ILE A 420 6.50 -21.95 21.60
C ILE A 420 6.33 -21.35 22.99
N ARG A 421 6.35 -20.01 23.05
CA ARG A 421 6.23 -19.24 24.30
C ARG A 421 4.92 -18.49 24.44
N HIS A 422 4.22 -18.24 23.34
CA HIS A 422 3.02 -17.40 23.34
C HIS A 422 1.96 -17.98 22.40
N LEU A 423 0.82 -18.40 22.96
CA LEU A 423 -0.39 -18.72 22.21
C LEU A 423 -1.48 -17.71 22.53
N VAL A 424 -2.24 -17.33 21.50
CA VAL A 424 -3.38 -16.44 21.61
C VAL A 424 -4.60 -17.11 21.01
N PHE A 425 -5.71 -17.14 21.73
CA PHE A 425 -7.01 -17.55 21.22
C PHE A 425 -7.89 -16.31 21.14
N LYS A 426 -8.30 -15.92 19.93
CA LYS A 426 -9.16 -14.78 19.70
C LYS A 426 -10.52 -15.24 19.17
N PHE A 427 -11.57 -14.92 19.90
CA PHE A 427 -12.95 -15.20 19.52
C PHE A 427 -13.56 -13.96 18.83
N PRO A 428 -14.02 -14.08 17.56
CA PRO A 428 -14.52 -12.93 16.83
C PRO A 428 -15.95 -12.55 17.25
N ALA A 429 -16.28 -11.25 17.13
CA ALA A 429 -17.56 -10.69 17.59
C ALA A 429 -18.82 -11.22 16.88
N MET A 430 -18.66 -11.91 15.74
CA MET A 430 -19.77 -12.48 14.95
C MET A 430 -19.85 -14.01 15.06
N HIS A 431 -19.03 -14.65 15.90
CA HIS A 431 -19.02 -16.09 16.01
C HIS A 431 -20.13 -16.59 16.94
N ARG A 432 -20.83 -17.65 16.49
CA ARG A 432 -22.05 -18.25 17.08
C ARG A 432 -23.28 -17.34 16.99
N HIS A 433 -24.09 -17.58 15.95
CA HIS A 433 -25.40 -16.95 15.77
C HIS A 433 -26.38 -17.44 16.86
N PRO A 434 -26.86 -16.61 17.79
CA PRO A 434 -27.68 -17.10 18.89
C PRO A 434 -29.09 -17.55 18.47
N ALA A 435 -29.53 -17.24 17.24
CA ALA A 435 -30.91 -17.51 16.79
C ALA A 435 -31.15 -18.90 16.17
N LYS A 436 -30.22 -19.85 16.20
CA LYS A 436 -30.55 -21.24 15.77
C LYS A 436 -30.86 -22.12 17.01
N PRO A 437 -32.01 -22.82 17.05
CA PRO A 437 -32.39 -23.68 18.16
C PRO A 437 -31.54 -24.96 18.32
N SER A 438 -30.57 -25.21 17.43
CA SER A 438 -29.66 -26.37 17.43
C SER A 438 -28.33 -26.16 18.20
N HIS A 439 -28.21 -25.14 19.05
CA HIS A 439 -26.93 -24.70 19.63
C HIS A 439 -26.44 -25.48 20.86
N LYS A 440 -27.33 -25.98 21.73
CA LYS A 440 -26.90 -26.74 22.94
C LYS A 440 -26.07 -28.00 22.62
N PRO A 441 -26.45 -28.87 21.66
CA PRO A 441 -25.64 -30.03 21.27
C PRO A 441 -24.25 -29.64 20.73
N HIS A 442 -24.15 -28.46 20.11
CA HIS A 442 -22.91 -27.94 19.55
C HIS A 442 -21.97 -27.39 20.64
N GLU A 443 -22.50 -26.86 21.76
CA GLU A 443 -21.68 -26.42 22.90
C GLU A 443 -21.01 -27.59 23.61
N ASP A 444 -21.75 -28.67 23.87
CA ASP A 444 -21.19 -29.86 24.52
C ASP A 444 -20.13 -30.54 23.63
N SER A 445 -20.39 -30.65 22.32
CA SER A 445 -19.39 -31.12 21.36
C SER A 445 -18.16 -30.20 21.31
N ALA A 446 -18.34 -28.88 21.29
CA ALA A 446 -17.23 -27.93 21.31
C ALA A 446 -16.41 -28.03 22.60
N MET A 447 -17.05 -28.24 23.75
CA MET A 447 -16.34 -28.46 25.03
C MET A 447 -15.48 -29.73 24.99
N VAL A 448 -15.93 -30.79 24.30
CA VAL A 448 -15.12 -31.98 24.06
C VAL A 448 -13.92 -31.65 23.16
N SER A 449 -14.10 -30.96 22.04
CA SER A 449 -12.99 -30.53 21.17
C SER A 449 -11.99 -29.64 21.91
N TRP A 450 -12.46 -28.72 22.75
CA TRP A 450 -11.61 -27.90 23.62
C TRP A 450 -10.84 -28.75 24.65
N SER A 451 -11.44 -29.81 25.18
CA SER A 451 -10.75 -30.74 26.09
C SER A 451 -9.60 -31.47 25.39
N VAL A 452 -9.79 -31.86 24.12
CA VAL A 452 -8.75 -32.47 23.30
C VAL A 452 -7.61 -31.48 23.05
N LEU A 453 -7.93 -30.25 22.65
CA LEU A 453 -6.94 -29.20 22.42
C LEU A 453 -6.15 -28.87 23.70
N ARG A 454 -6.81 -28.73 24.87
CA ARG A 454 -6.12 -28.50 26.14
C ARG A 454 -5.20 -29.65 26.52
N ARG A 455 -5.67 -30.90 26.36
CA ARG A 455 -4.84 -32.08 26.58
C ARG A 455 -3.60 -32.07 25.67
N PHE A 456 -3.78 -31.75 24.38
CA PHE A 456 -2.69 -31.62 23.43
C PHE A 456 -1.69 -30.54 23.87
N ILE A 457 -2.16 -29.36 24.31
CA ILE A 457 -1.30 -28.29 24.82
C ILE A 457 -0.46 -28.80 26.01
N ARG A 458 -1.09 -29.49 26.96
CA ARG A 458 -0.40 -30.05 28.13
C ARG A 458 0.67 -31.08 27.77
N GLU A 459 0.42 -31.91 26.76
CA GLU A 459 1.31 -33.01 26.38
C GLU A 459 2.47 -32.56 25.49
N HIS A 460 2.27 -31.52 24.65
CA HIS A 460 3.24 -31.14 23.63
C HIS A 460 3.98 -29.83 23.90
N PHE A 461 3.51 -28.99 24.83
CA PHE A 461 4.13 -27.69 25.13
C PHE A 461 4.83 -27.69 26.49
N GLU A 462 5.86 -26.85 26.60
CA GLU A 462 6.55 -26.59 27.85
C GLU A 462 5.78 -25.55 28.68
N LEU A 463 4.83 -26.00 29.51
CA LEU A 463 3.90 -25.12 30.24
C LEU A 463 4.59 -24.01 31.04
N SER A 464 5.69 -24.32 31.73
CA SER A 464 6.45 -23.36 32.57
C SER A 464 6.97 -22.13 31.81
N ARG A 465 7.04 -22.21 30.48
CA ARG A 465 7.51 -21.14 29.59
C ARG A 465 6.44 -20.66 28.62
N LEU A 466 5.27 -21.30 28.63
CA LEU A 466 4.14 -20.98 27.77
C LEU A 466 3.24 -19.92 28.43
N SER A 467 2.92 -18.90 27.65
CA SER A 467 1.94 -17.87 28.00
C SER A 467 0.71 -18.06 27.12
N LEU A 468 -0.48 -18.12 27.72
CA LEU A 468 -1.75 -18.18 27.01
C LEU A 468 -2.50 -16.85 27.16
N THR A 469 -3.04 -16.34 26.06
CA THR A 469 -3.92 -15.17 26.07
C THR A 469 -5.24 -15.52 25.40
N ILE A 470 -6.35 -15.23 26.06
CA ILE A 470 -7.70 -15.38 25.51
C ILE A 470 -8.28 -13.99 25.30
N VAL A 471 -8.74 -13.71 24.07
CA VAL A 471 -9.33 -12.44 23.69
C VAL A 471 -10.72 -12.69 23.14
N ASP A 472 -11.72 -12.25 23.87
CA ASP A 472 -13.11 -12.37 23.48
C ASP A 472 -13.72 -11.00 23.15
N LEU A 473 -14.08 -10.79 21.89
CA LEU A 473 -14.62 -9.51 21.39
C LEU A 473 -16.14 -9.36 21.59
N GLY A 474 -16.76 -10.23 22.38
CA GLY A 474 -18.15 -10.12 22.79
C GLY A 474 -19.16 -10.09 21.65
N THR A 475 -20.26 -9.37 21.85
CA THR A 475 -21.38 -9.24 20.92
C THR A 475 -21.55 -7.79 20.47
N ARG A 476 -20.76 -7.36 19.47
CA ARG A 476 -20.68 -5.94 19.03
C ARG A 476 -21.99 -5.29 18.49
N SER A 477 -23.12 -6.01 18.39
CA SER A 477 -24.37 -5.46 17.81
C SER A 477 -25.51 -5.37 18.82
N SER A 478 -26.19 -4.21 18.82
CA SER A 478 -27.36 -3.90 19.66
C SER A 478 -28.51 -4.89 19.49
N SER A 479 -28.58 -5.59 18.36
CA SER A 479 -29.61 -6.59 18.07
C SER A 479 -29.48 -7.87 18.90
N TRP A 480 -28.35 -8.10 19.57
CA TRP A 480 -28.01 -9.39 20.19
C TRP A 480 -27.68 -9.33 21.68
N ARG A 481 -27.93 -8.19 22.36
CA ARG A 481 -27.68 -8.04 23.81
C ARG A 481 -28.37 -9.12 24.66
N ASN A 482 -29.54 -9.61 24.23
CA ASN A 482 -30.30 -10.63 24.95
C ASN A 482 -29.64 -12.02 24.94
N ALA A 483 -28.69 -12.28 24.02
CA ALA A 483 -27.96 -13.54 23.93
C ALA A 483 -26.64 -13.55 24.73
N ALA A 484 -26.15 -12.38 25.14
CA ALA A 484 -24.90 -12.23 25.87
C ALA A 484 -24.84 -13.07 27.18
N PRO A 485 -25.91 -13.19 28.01
CA PRO A 485 -25.82 -13.95 29.26
C PRO A 485 -25.55 -15.45 29.07
N HIS A 486 -26.20 -16.08 28.09
CA HIS A 486 -25.99 -17.51 27.79
C HIS A 486 -24.60 -17.77 27.25
N ARG A 487 -24.13 -16.89 26.36
CA ARG A 487 -22.78 -16.93 25.81
C ARG A 487 -21.72 -16.74 26.90
N ASN A 488 -21.87 -15.75 27.77
CA ASN A 488 -20.96 -15.50 28.88
C ASN A 488 -20.90 -16.73 29.81
N LYS A 489 -22.03 -17.39 30.08
CA LYS A 489 -22.05 -18.65 30.85
C LYS A 489 -21.21 -19.74 30.18
N TYR A 490 -21.31 -19.90 28.85
CA TYR A 490 -20.48 -20.83 28.10
C TYR A 490 -18.98 -20.46 28.19
N VAL A 491 -18.63 -19.19 27.94
CA VAL A 491 -17.24 -18.71 27.99
C VAL A 491 -16.65 -18.91 29.38
N ARG A 492 -17.40 -18.62 30.46
CA ARG A 492 -16.98 -18.92 31.83
C ARG A 492 -16.70 -20.41 32.04
N LYS A 493 -17.62 -21.30 31.64
CA LYS A 493 -17.44 -22.76 31.71
C LYS A 493 -16.20 -23.22 30.93
N LEU A 494 -15.94 -22.63 29.76
CA LEU A 494 -14.74 -22.90 28.97
C LEU A 494 -13.48 -22.46 29.72
N LEU A 495 -13.44 -21.22 30.22
CA LEU A 495 -12.30 -20.67 30.96
C LEU A 495 -11.99 -21.45 32.25
N GLU A 496 -13.01 -21.89 32.98
CA GLU A 496 -12.86 -22.76 34.15
C GLU A 496 -12.15 -24.06 33.79
N ALA A 497 -12.41 -24.60 32.60
CA ALA A 497 -11.79 -25.83 32.14
C ALA A 497 -10.26 -25.70 32.03
N PHE A 498 -9.72 -24.51 31.70
CA PHE A 498 -8.27 -24.27 31.60
C PHE A 498 -7.50 -24.44 32.92
N GLN A 499 -8.19 -24.65 34.05
CA GLN A 499 -7.56 -24.97 35.33
C GLN A 499 -6.63 -26.20 35.26
N ASP A 500 -6.83 -27.12 34.32
CA ASP A 500 -5.96 -28.29 34.13
C ASP A 500 -4.60 -27.96 33.49
N LEU A 501 -4.41 -26.73 33.01
CA LEU A 501 -3.14 -26.19 32.51
C LEU A 501 -2.38 -25.42 33.59
N ARG A 502 -2.54 -25.77 34.87
CA ARG A 502 -1.71 -25.21 35.95
C ARG A 502 -0.23 -25.40 35.66
N GLY A 503 0.56 -24.37 35.94
CA GLY A 503 2.00 -24.33 35.65
C GLY A 503 2.38 -23.53 34.42
N LEU A 504 1.42 -22.85 33.77
CA LEU A 504 1.69 -21.84 32.75
C LEU A 504 2.58 -20.71 33.29
N ARG A 505 3.42 -20.13 32.42
CA ARG A 505 4.17 -18.91 32.73
C ARG A 505 3.23 -17.74 32.98
N GLU A 506 2.21 -17.62 32.13
CA GLU A 506 1.21 -16.55 32.19
C GLU A 506 -0.10 -17.00 31.55
N PHE A 507 -1.22 -16.58 32.11
CA PHE A 507 -2.56 -16.76 31.55
C PHE A 507 -3.31 -15.44 31.67
N ARG A 508 -3.75 -14.88 30.53
CA ARG A 508 -4.45 -13.59 30.46
C ARG A 508 -5.76 -13.73 29.71
N VAL A 509 -6.76 -13.00 30.17
CA VAL A 509 -8.10 -13.03 29.56
C VAL A 509 -8.60 -11.60 29.38
N PHE A 510 -9.11 -11.31 28.19
CA PHE A 510 -9.88 -10.11 27.86
C PHE A 510 -11.28 -10.51 27.44
N LEU A 511 -12.31 -9.99 28.12
CA LEU A 511 -13.72 -10.27 27.86
C LEU A 511 -14.50 -8.98 27.66
N GLU A 512 -14.84 -8.63 26.42
CA GLU A 512 -15.59 -7.40 26.10
C GLU A 512 -16.93 -7.32 26.87
N ASP A 513 -17.69 -8.42 26.90
CA ASP A 513 -19.03 -8.47 27.52
C ASP A 513 -19.01 -8.88 29.02
N ASP A 514 -17.85 -9.23 29.59
CA ASP A 514 -17.76 -9.80 30.95
C ASP A 514 -16.43 -9.53 31.68
N GLN A 515 -15.97 -8.29 31.63
CA GLN A 515 -14.69 -7.85 32.23
C GLN A 515 -14.54 -8.23 33.72
N SER A 516 -15.66 -8.27 34.45
CA SER A 516 -15.69 -8.63 35.88
C SER A 516 -15.17 -10.04 36.17
N TYR A 517 -15.26 -10.96 35.20
CA TYR A 517 -14.84 -12.35 35.36
C TYR A 517 -13.38 -12.59 34.98
N GLU A 518 -12.70 -11.66 34.30
CA GLU A 518 -11.33 -11.86 33.81
C GLU A 518 -10.34 -12.24 34.93
N LEU A 519 -10.32 -11.45 36.02
CA LEU A 519 -9.44 -11.73 37.17
C LEU A 519 -9.78 -13.04 37.87
N THR A 520 -11.06 -13.43 37.85
CA THR A 520 -11.51 -14.71 38.40
C THR A 520 -10.96 -15.86 37.56
N ALA A 521 -11.10 -15.79 36.23
CA ALA A 521 -10.55 -16.77 35.31
C ALA A 521 -9.01 -16.89 35.43
N GLU A 522 -8.31 -15.75 35.49
CA GLU A 522 -6.84 -15.73 35.67
C GLU A 522 -6.41 -16.43 36.96
N ARG A 523 -7.11 -16.18 38.08
CA ARG A 523 -6.84 -16.83 39.38
C ARG A 523 -7.12 -18.33 39.37
N LEU A 524 -8.14 -18.78 38.66
CA LEU A 524 -8.48 -20.21 38.59
C LEU A 524 -7.34 -21.03 37.96
N VAL A 525 -6.73 -20.49 36.90
CA VAL A 525 -5.64 -21.16 36.15
C VAL A 525 -4.28 -20.97 36.83
N MET A 526 -3.93 -19.73 37.21
CA MET A 526 -2.61 -19.39 37.76
C MET A 526 -2.50 -19.66 39.27
N GLY A 527 -3.61 -19.88 39.96
CA GLY A 527 -3.65 -20.03 41.42
C GLY A 527 -3.29 -18.73 42.15
N ARG A 528 -2.53 -18.84 43.25
CA ARG A 528 -2.12 -17.69 44.08
C ARG A 528 -1.04 -16.81 43.41
N ALA A 529 -0.47 -17.26 42.30
CA ALA A 529 0.65 -16.61 41.61
C ALA A 529 0.22 -15.53 40.59
N VAL A 530 -0.99 -14.99 40.68
CA VAL A 530 -1.44 -13.93 39.76
C VAL A 530 -0.61 -12.67 39.99
N ALA A 531 0.41 -12.48 39.16
CA ALA A 531 1.15 -11.23 39.09
C ALA A 531 0.18 -10.10 38.70
N ARG A 532 0.31 -8.95 39.37
CA ARG A 532 -0.43 -7.73 39.00
C ARG A 532 -0.23 -7.48 37.51
N ARG A 533 -1.32 -7.16 36.80
CA ARG A 533 -1.27 -6.77 35.38
C ARG A 533 -0.26 -5.63 35.23
N PRO A 534 0.77 -5.76 34.37
CA PRO A 534 1.59 -4.62 34.01
C PRO A 534 0.66 -3.52 33.46
N LEU A 535 0.86 -2.28 33.89
CA LEU A 535 0.03 -1.14 33.44
C LEU A 535 0.05 -0.99 31.91
N ASP A 536 1.10 -1.49 31.24
CA ASP A 536 1.30 -1.38 29.80
C ASP A 536 0.95 -2.66 29.00
N PHE A 537 0.31 -3.67 29.59
CA PHE A 537 -0.03 -4.88 28.86
C PHE A 537 -1.11 -4.61 27.81
N LYS A 538 -0.71 -4.66 26.53
CA LYS A 538 -1.62 -4.51 25.38
C LYS A 538 -2.12 -5.87 24.92
N PHE A 539 -3.42 -6.08 25.02
CA PHE A 539 -4.06 -7.26 24.44
C PHE A 539 -3.96 -7.19 22.92
N PRO A 540 -3.52 -8.28 22.26
CA PRO A 540 -3.58 -8.34 20.81
C PRO A 540 -5.04 -8.24 20.36
N PHE A 541 -5.28 -7.55 19.24
CA PHE A 541 -6.60 -7.41 18.60
C PHE A 541 -7.65 -6.56 19.31
N VAL A 542 -7.32 -5.97 20.46
CA VAL A 542 -8.16 -4.99 21.15
C VAL A 542 -7.71 -3.59 20.71
N GLU A 543 -8.62 -2.80 20.14
CA GLU A 543 -8.33 -1.41 19.80
C GLU A 543 -8.22 -0.62 21.10
N ASN A 544 -7.04 -0.06 21.42
CA ASN A 544 -6.87 0.79 22.61
C ASN A 544 -7.77 2.02 22.46
N GLY A 545 -8.91 1.99 23.15
CA GLY A 545 -9.96 2.98 23.02
C GLY A 545 -10.98 2.86 24.15
N HIS A 546 -10.49 2.83 25.39
CA HIS A 546 -11.25 3.20 26.58
C HIS A 546 -10.41 4.10 27.46
#